data_AF-A0A382GQ15-F1
#
_entry.id   AF-A0A382GQ15-F1
#
_cell.length_a   1.000
_cell.length_b   1.000
_cell.length_c   1.000
_cell.angle_alpha   90.00
_cell.angle_beta   90.00
_cell.angle_gamma   90.00
#
_symmetry.space_group_name_H-M   'P 1'
#
loop_
_entity.id
_entity.type
_entity.pdbx_description
1 polymer ?
#
loop_
_entity_poly.entity_id
_entity_poly.type
_entity_poly.pdbx_seq_one_letter_code
_entity_poly.pdbx_strand_id
1 'polypeptide(L)'
;MERYKPKKYKSPAKAIREFCIECMGGRENEGYLKLISNCGLPECAVFDFRFGNNPYHIQNLTVEQRQERSERVKLVAPYKKRSKKTSEFD
;
A
#
# COMPACT_ATOMS: atom_id res chain seq x y z
N MET A 1 -8.54 -5.20 22.17
CA MET A 1 -7.80 -4.94 20.92
C MET A 1 -6.79 -3.85 21.22
N GLU A 2 -5.50 -4.09 20.99
CA GLU A 2 -4.45 -3.10 21.28
C GLU A 2 -4.44 -2.03 20.17
N ARG A 3 -5.27 -0.99 20.31
CA ARG A 3 -5.28 0.21 19.44
C ARG A 3 -3.88 0.84 19.26
N TYR A 4 -2.97 0.56 20.18
CA TYR A 4 -1.66 1.21 20.33
C TYR A 4 -0.49 0.50 19.65
N LYS A 5 -0.71 -0.56 18.87
CA LYS A 5 0.39 -1.26 18.18
C LYS A 5 0.26 -1.15 16.66
N PRO A 6 0.80 -0.07 16.04
CA PRO A 6 0.86 0.03 14.58
C PRO A 6 1.58 -1.18 13.98
N LYS A 7 1.11 -1.64 12.83
CA LYS A 7 1.70 -2.79 12.14
C LYS A 7 3.10 -2.43 11.65
N LYS A 8 4.10 -3.17 12.12
CA LYS A 8 5.50 -2.99 11.68
C LYS A 8 5.69 -3.62 10.30
N TYR A 9 6.25 -2.84 9.36
CA TYR A 9 6.59 -3.30 8.02
C TYR A 9 8.09 -3.20 7.76
N LYS A 10 8.65 -4.18 7.05
CA LYS A 10 10.05 -4.13 6.59
C LYS A 10 10.27 -3.11 5.46
N SER A 11 9.23 -2.84 4.67
CA SER A 11 9.28 -1.87 3.59
C SER A 11 9.07 -0.46 4.16
N PRO A 12 10.01 0.49 3.94
CA PRO A 12 9.88 1.86 4.44
C PRO A 12 8.59 2.53 3.97
N ALA A 13 8.24 2.40 2.69
CA ALA A 13 7.00 2.97 2.16
C ALA A 13 5.75 2.42 2.89
N LYS A 14 5.70 1.11 3.16
CA LYS A 14 4.59 0.51 3.92
C LYS A 14 4.57 0.97 5.38
N ALA A 15 5.73 1.19 6.00
CA ALA A 15 5.81 1.73 7.36
C ALA A 15 5.30 3.19 7.41
N ILE A 16 5.68 4.01 6.42
CA ILE A 16 5.17 5.38 6.27
C ILE A 16 3.65 5.39 6.08
N ARG A 17 3.11 4.45 5.28
CA ARG A 17 1.65 4.28 5.17
C ARG A 17 1.00 4.00 6.53
N GLU A 18 1.58 3.12 7.35
CA GLU A 18 1.06 2.85 8.70
C GLU A 18 1.10 4.12 9.56
N PHE A 19 2.17 4.91 9.48
CA PHE A 19 2.25 6.21 10.14
C PHE A 19 1.12 7.16 9.70
N CYS A 20 0.82 7.24 8.40
CA CYS A 20 -0.29 8.07 7.91
C CYS A 20 -1.67 7.56 8.38
N ILE A 21 -1.83 6.24 8.57
CA ILE A 21 -3.04 5.67 9.15
C ILE A 21 -3.20 6.10 10.61
N GLU A 22 -2.15 6.01 11.40
CA GLU A 22 -2.15 6.46 12.80
C GLU A 22 -2.40 7.97 12.91
N CYS A 23 -1.76 8.77 12.06
CA CYS A 23 -1.97 10.22 11.96
C CYS A 23 -3.44 10.58 11.68
N MET A 24 -4.17 9.74 10.96
CA MET A 24 -5.59 9.93 10.64
C MET A 24 -6.54 9.18 11.59
N GLY A 25 -6.09 8.85 12.81
CA GLY A 25 -6.94 8.24 13.84
C GLY A 25 -6.93 6.70 13.86
N GLY A 26 -5.98 6.08 13.16
CA GLY A 26 -5.73 4.64 13.23
C GLY A 26 -6.66 3.79 12.36
N ARG A 27 -6.42 2.48 12.39
CA ARG A 27 -7.14 1.49 11.55
C ARG A 27 -8.61 1.31 11.93
N GLU A 28 -8.99 1.64 13.16
CA GLU A 28 -10.37 1.55 13.64
C GLU A 28 -11.24 2.71 13.14
N ASN A 29 -10.64 3.78 12.62
CA ASN A 29 -11.37 4.86 11.97
C ASN A 29 -11.78 4.46 10.56
N GLU A 30 -13.04 4.08 10.33
CA GLU A 30 -13.56 3.62 9.03
C GLU A 30 -13.21 4.56 7.85
N GLY A 31 -13.04 5.87 8.12
CA GLY A 31 -12.69 6.88 7.13
C GLY A 31 -11.21 7.06 6.84
N TYR A 32 -10.29 6.32 7.47
CA TYR A 32 -8.85 6.60 7.43
C TYR A 32 -8.29 6.69 5.99
N LEU A 33 -8.78 5.85 5.06
CA LEU A 33 -8.34 5.88 3.66
C LEU A 33 -8.70 7.20 2.97
N LYS A 34 -9.93 7.68 3.19
CA LYS A 34 -10.41 8.95 2.63
C LYS A 34 -9.69 10.12 3.26
N LEU A 35 -9.43 10.07 4.57
CA LEU A 35 -8.70 11.08 5.31
C LEU A 35 -7.24 11.20 4.84
N ILE A 36 -6.54 10.08 4.62
CA ILE A 36 -5.19 10.09 4.02
C ILE A 36 -5.23 10.68 2.61
N SER A 37 -6.23 10.30 1.81
CA SER A 37 -6.38 10.82 0.44
C SER A 37 -6.57 12.33 0.41
N ASN A 38 -7.40 12.83 1.33
CA ASN A 38 -7.76 14.24 1.46
C ASN A 38 -6.87 14.99 2.45
N CYS A 39 -5.69 14.46 2.76
CA CYS A 39 -4.74 15.13 3.65
C CYS A 39 -4.39 16.51 3.08
N GLY A 40 -4.69 17.57 3.83
CA GLY A 40 -4.48 18.96 3.40
C GLY A 40 -3.07 19.51 3.69
N LEU A 41 -2.11 18.66 4.04
CA LEU A 41 -0.75 19.05 4.41
C LEU A 41 0.28 18.59 3.37
N PRO A 42 0.36 19.24 2.19
CA PRO A 42 1.30 18.87 1.13
C PRO A 42 2.77 19.02 1.57
N GLU A 43 3.07 19.96 2.46
CA GLU A 43 4.42 20.20 3.01
C GLU A 43 4.88 19.13 4.02
N CYS A 44 4.02 18.17 4.35
CA CYS A 44 4.42 17.05 5.20
C CYS A 44 5.55 16.27 4.52
N ALA A 45 6.67 16.06 5.21
CA ALA A 45 7.86 15.40 4.67
C ALA A 45 7.60 13.98 4.10
N VAL A 46 6.49 13.35 4.48
CA VAL A 46 6.10 12.01 4.02
C VAL A 46 4.85 12.02 3.13
N PHE A 47 4.36 13.19 2.71
CA PHE A 47 3.11 13.36 1.98
C PHE A 47 3.05 12.46 0.74
N ASP A 48 4.09 12.47 -0.08
CA ASP A 48 4.20 11.70 -1.32
C ASP A 48 4.17 10.18 -1.12
N PHE A 49 4.56 9.72 0.07
CA PHE A 49 4.65 8.32 0.42
C PHE A 49 3.40 7.78 1.12
N ARG A 50 2.40 8.64 1.40
CA ARG A 50 1.24 8.34 2.25
C ARG A 50 0.42 7.12 1.82
N PHE A 51 0.52 6.72 0.56
CA PHE A 51 -0.17 5.55 0.03
C PHE A 51 0.62 4.25 0.12
N GLY A 52 1.86 4.28 0.62
CA GLY A 52 2.71 3.10 0.76
C GLY A 52 3.52 2.75 -0.48
N ASN A 53 3.64 3.70 -1.41
CA ASN A 53 4.46 3.62 -2.61
C ASN A 53 5.50 4.73 -2.59
N ASN A 54 6.68 4.49 -3.15
CA ASN A 54 7.71 5.51 -3.33
C ASN A 54 7.59 6.07 -4.76
N PRO A 55 7.13 7.32 -4.96
CA PRO A 55 6.98 7.90 -6.29
C PRO A 55 8.33 8.14 -7.00
N TYR A 56 9.42 8.20 -6.24
CA TYR A 56 10.78 8.39 -6.77
C TYR A 56 11.44 7.08 -7.21
N HIS A 57 10.83 5.93 -6.92
CA HIS A 57 11.32 4.63 -7.36
C HIS A 57 10.65 4.22 -8.68
N ILE A 58 11.08 4.88 -9.77
CA ILE A 58 10.58 4.62 -11.12
C ILE A 58 11.47 3.55 -11.77
N GLN A 59 10.84 2.51 -12.33
CA GLN A 59 11.54 1.49 -13.10
C GLN A 59 11.23 1.64 -14.58
N ASN A 60 12.21 2.10 -15.34
CA ASN A 60 12.16 2.22 -16.80
C ASN A 60 12.40 0.85 -17.45
N LEU A 61 11.40 -0.03 -17.35
CA LEU A 61 11.47 -1.36 -17.97
C LEU A 61 10.89 -1.34 -19.38
N THR A 62 11.55 -2.03 -20.31
CA THR A 62 10.96 -2.33 -21.62
C THR A 62 9.75 -3.25 -21.47
N VAL A 63 8.96 -3.39 -22.54
CA VAL A 63 7.81 -4.31 -22.55
C VAL A 63 8.28 -5.74 -22.31
N GLU A 64 9.37 -6.18 -22.93
CA GLU A 64 9.90 -7.54 -22.73
C GLU A 64 10.36 -7.75 -21.29
N GLN A 65 11.12 -6.79 -20.72
CA GLN A 65 11.58 -6.88 -19.33
C GLN A 65 10.43 -6.92 -18.32
N ARG A 66 9.36 -6.18 -18.59
CA ARG A 66 8.14 -6.20 -17.77
C ARG A 66 7.43 -7.56 -17.86
N GLN A 67 7.35 -8.14 -19.06
CA GLN A 67 6.78 -9.47 -19.28
C GLN A 67 7.60 -10.56 -18.58
N GLU A 68 8.92 -10.56 -18.77
CA GLU A 68 9.82 -11.54 -18.15
C GLU A 68 9.70 -11.51 -16.62
N ARG A 69 9.65 -10.32 -16.02
CA ARG A 69 9.47 -10.18 -14.57
C ARG A 69 8.12 -10.68 -14.09
N SER A 70 7.06 -10.43 -14.85
CA SER A 70 5.72 -10.96 -14.57
C SER A 70 5.73 -12.49 -14.57
N GLU A 71 6.34 -13.11 -15.59
CA GLU A 71 6.46 -14.57 -15.67
C GLU A 71 7.29 -15.13 -14.51
N ARG A 72 8.41 -14.50 -14.17
CA ARG A 72 9.23 -14.91 -13.02
C ARG A 72 8.45 -14.87 -11.71
N VAL A 73 7.62 -13.84 -11.50
CA VAL A 73 6.77 -13.74 -10.30
C VAL A 73 5.74 -14.86 -10.26
N LYS A 74 5.13 -15.24 -11.40
CA LYS A 74 4.18 -16.38 -11.46
C LYS A 74 4.84 -17.71 -11.08
N LEU A 75 6.09 -17.92 -11.48
CA LEU A 75 6.84 -19.15 -11.18
C LEU A 75 7.25 -19.25 -9.71
N VAL A 76 7.54 -18.11 -9.07
CA VAL A 76 8.08 -18.06 -7.69
C VAL A 76 7.00 -17.78 -6.64
N ALA A 77 5.84 -17.25 -7.02
CA ALA A 77 4.78 -16.95 -6.07
C ALA A 77 4.23 -18.25 -5.45
N PRO A 78 4.27 -18.40 -4.11
CA PRO A 78 3.57 -19.51 -3.47
C PRO A 78 2.08 -19.41 -3.80
N TYR A 79 1.46 -20.55 -4.09
CA TYR A 79 0.02 -20.72 -4.35
C TYR A 79 -0.81 -20.24 -3.14
N LYS A 80 -0.92 -18.94 -2.92
CA LYS A 80 -1.82 -18.37 -1.92
C LYS A 80 -3.14 -18.08 -2.62
N LYS A 81 -4.14 -18.90 -2.29
CA LYS A 81 -5.55 -18.85 -2.70
C LYS A 81 -5.96 -17.42 -3.06
N ARG A 82 -6.24 -17.23 -4.36
CA ARG A 82 -6.96 -16.08 -4.91
C ARG A 82 -8.26 -15.96 -4.09
N SER A 83 -8.37 -14.99 -3.20
CA SER A 83 -9.64 -14.71 -2.52
C SER A 83 -10.66 -14.43 -3.62
N LYS A 84 -11.71 -15.25 -3.73
CA LYS A 84 -12.81 -15.03 -4.66
C LYS A 84 -13.30 -13.59 -4.45
N LYS A 85 -13.17 -12.76 -5.49
CA LYS A 85 -13.87 -11.48 -5.56
C LYS A 85 -15.33 -11.86 -5.71
N THR A 86 -16.15 -11.68 -4.68
CA THR A 86 -17.60 -11.81 -4.78
C THR A 86 -18.07 -10.80 -5.82
N SER A 87 -18.45 -11.30 -6.98
CA SER A 87 -19.34 -10.61 -7.91
C SER A 87 -20.76 -11.01 -7.52
N GLU A 88 -21.36 -10.24 -6.62
CA GLU A 88 -22.81 -10.22 -6.41
C GLU A 88 -23.19 -8.74 -6.41
N PHE A 89 -23.59 -8.28 -7.59
CA PHE A 89 -24.58 -7.24 -7.75
C PHE A 89 -25.73 -7.94 -8.44
N ASP A 90 -26.73 -8.34 -7.66
CA ASP A 90 -28.13 -8.44 -8.08
C ASP A 90 -28.87 -7.27 -7.44
#